data_AF-A0A1R2CX81-F1
#
_entry.id   AF-A0A1R2CX81-F1
#
_cell.length_a   1.000
_cell.length_b   1.000
_cell.length_c   1.000
_cell.angle_alpha   90.00
_cell.angle_beta   90.00
_cell.angle_gamma   90.00
#
_symmetry.space_group_name_H-M   'P 1'
#
loop_
_entity.id
_entity.type
_entity.pdbx_description
1 polymer ?
#
loop_
_entity_poly.entity_id
_entity_poly.type
_entity_poly.pdbx_seq_one_letter_code
_entity_poly.pdbx_strand_id
1 'polypeptide(L)'
;MALTKSIGKLSEILSEEPGINLGYCKDHARCNEAFCEMCKYMICPSCLMFGSHQGHKVLDPAKAAQVIRERIAKTQQLGKLAPEYSERFLLDIRDAKIKLAKTQTVAKDQVQESFKSIINTLKRRKEEIEDAVYTHFTDEIEAVDKEEIQWIEKQNLGKKLLEFSNSPDDEMLLNNSFTIMSAIDVLNESSRVKSASLINSVDLTSNIEGKEVGFAQIVRICDSIGKFGEIKNIQYRN
;
A
#
# COMPACT_ATOMS: atom_id res chain seq x y z
N MET A 1 35.23 -29.06 102.21
CA MET A 1 34.41 -27.86 102.49
C MET A 1 35.11 -26.68 101.82
N ALA A 2 34.70 -26.21 100.63
CA ALA A 2 33.59 -25.27 100.39
C ALA A 2 33.77 -23.99 101.23
N LEU A 3 33.87 -22.74 100.75
CA LEU A 3 33.69 -21.99 99.49
C LEU A 3 34.62 -20.73 99.60
N THR A 4 34.90 -19.82 98.64
CA THR A 4 34.05 -19.01 97.74
C THR A 4 34.95 -17.98 97.01
N LYS A 5 34.56 -17.57 95.78
CA LYS A 5 34.60 -16.19 95.20
C LYS A 5 35.98 -15.52 95.02
N SER A 6 36.41 -14.98 93.88
CA SER A 6 35.72 -14.39 92.74
C SER A 6 36.67 -14.40 91.53
N ILE A 7 36.36 -15.21 90.52
CA ILE A 7 36.93 -15.07 89.18
C ILE A 7 36.24 -13.87 88.53
N GLY A 8 37.04 -12.98 87.96
CA GLY A 8 36.62 -11.73 87.33
C GLY A 8 35.51 -11.92 86.30
N LYS A 9 34.29 -11.66 86.74
CA LYS A 9 33.19 -11.16 85.90
C LYS A 9 33.49 -9.71 85.52
N LEU A 10 34.37 -9.51 84.54
CA LEU A 10 34.61 -8.18 83.94
C LEU A 10 34.86 -8.25 82.42
N SER A 11 34.37 -9.28 81.74
CA SER A 11 34.41 -9.35 80.26
C SER A 11 33.06 -9.62 79.61
N GLU A 12 31.96 -9.52 80.35
CA GLU A 12 30.64 -9.93 79.88
C GLU A 12 29.58 -8.85 80.14
N ILE A 13 29.93 -7.58 79.94
CA ILE A 13 28.97 -6.47 79.85
C ILE A 13 29.56 -5.39 78.92
N LEU A 14 29.68 -5.67 77.63
CA LEU A 14 29.74 -4.62 76.61
C LEU A 14 29.07 -5.13 75.33
N SER A 15 27.97 -4.48 74.97
CA SER A 15 27.34 -4.46 73.63
C SER A 15 26.34 -5.58 73.27
N GLU A 16 25.28 -5.73 74.07
CA GLU A 16 24.00 -6.21 73.51
C GLU A 16 23.27 -5.00 72.89
N GLU A 17 23.74 -4.53 71.74
CA GLU A 17 22.82 -3.90 70.81
C GLU A 17 22.10 -5.03 70.05
N PRO A 18 20.78 -4.94 69.80
CA PRO A 18 20.07 -5.95 69.03
C PRO A 18 20.66 -6.02 67.62
N GLY A 19 21.58 -6.95 67.41
CA GLY A 19 22.28 -7.14 66.16
C GLY A 19 21.30 -7.44 65.04
N ILE A 20 21.26 -6.58 64.02
CA ILE A 20 20.49 -6.81 62.80
C ILE A 20 21.05 -8.08 62.15
N ASN A 21 20.21 -9.11 61.97
CA ASN A 21 20.62 -10.30 61.21
C ASN A 21 20.67 -9.95 59.72
N LEU A 22 21.90 -9.81 59.19
CA LEU A 22 22.18 -9.41 57.80
C LEU A 22 22.28 -10.62 56.84
N GLY A 23 21.88 -11.80 57.31
CA GLY A 23 21.92 -13.05 56.56
C GLY A 23 23.33 -13.60 56.38
N TYR A 24 23.42 -14.71 55.63
CA TYR A 24 24.67 -15.43 55.38
C TYR A 24 25.05 -15.37 53.89
N CYS A 25 26.35 -15.28 53.64
CA CYS A 25 26.94 -15.42 52.31
C CYS A 25 26.70 -16.84 51.79
N LYS A 26 26.22 -16.95 50.55
CA LYS A 26 25.93 -18.23 49.90
C LYS A 26 27.19 -19.07 49.63
N ASP A 27 28.32 -18.42 49.36
CA ASP A 27 29.55 -19.09 48.93
C ASP A 27 30.42 -19.56 50.11
N HIS A 28 30.35 -18.84 51.23
CA HIS A 28 31.24 -19.07 52.37
C HIS A 28 30.49 -19.46 53.66
N ALA A 29 29.16 -19.50 53.63
CA ALA A 29 28.29 -19.78 54.79
C ALA A 29 28.63 -18.92 56.03
N ARG A 30 29.12 -17.70 55.83
CA ARG A 30 29.51 -16.74 56.88
C ARG A 30 28.53 -15.57 56.93
N CYS A 31 28.41 -14.94 58.10
CA CYS A 31 27.57 -13.76 58.28
C CYS A 31 28.00 -12.64 57.32
N ASN A 32 27.02 -11.92 56.77
CA ASN A 32 27.30 -10.72 55.99
C ASN A 32 27.53 -9.54 56.93
N GLU A 33 28.63 -8.82 56.74
CA GLU A 33 29.07 -7.78 57.67
C GLU A 33 29.35 -6.44 56.98
N ALA A 34 29.44 -6.42 55.64
CA ALA A 34 29.76 -5.21 54.88
C ALA A 34 28.83 -5.05 53.67
N PHE A 35 28.52 -3.81 53.29
CA PHE A 35 27.79 -3.50 52.06
C PHE A 35 28.76 -3.09 50.95
N CYS A 36 28.75 -3.79 49.82
CA CYS A 36 29.56 -3.43 48.67
C CYS A 36 28.89 -2.28 47.88
N GLU A 37 29.54 -1.11 47.80
CA GLU A 37 28.98 0.04 47.08
C GLU A 37 28.88 -0.20 45.57
N MET A 38 29.77 -0.99 44.99
CA MET A 38 29.73 -1.24 43.54
C MET A 38 28.66 -2.26 43.18
N CYS A 39 28.58 -3.35 43.95
CA CYS A 39 27.68 -4.46 43.67
C CYS A 39 26.28 -4.28 44.27
N LYS A 40 26.10 -3.33 45.20
CA LYS A 40 24.83 -2.96 45.84
C LYS A 40 24.16 -4.07 46.65
N TYR A 41 24.94 -4.93 47.31
CA TYR A 41 24.43 -5.94 48.25
C TYR A 41 25.41 -6.24 49.39
N MET A 42 24.90 -6.95 50.40
CA MET A 42 25.62 -7.36 51.61
C MET A 42 26.57 -8.53 51.34
N ILE A 43 27.81 -8.43 51.83
CA ILE A 43 28.87 -9.43 51.62
C ILE A 43 29.52 -9.83 52.95
N CYS A 44 30.09 -11.05 52.99
CA CYS A 44 30.90 -11.50 54.11
C CYS A 44 32.37 -11.06 53.96
N PRO A 45 33.16 -11.09 55.05
CA PRO A 45 34.58 -10.73 55.00
C PRO A 45 35.41 -11.57 54.02
N SER A 46 35.08 -12.86 53.84
CA SER A 46 35.77 -13.74 52.89
C SER A 46 35.60 -13.29 51.44
N CYS A 47 34.38 -12.87 51.06
CA CYS A 47 34.11 -12.29 49.74
C CYS A 47 34.90 -11.00 49.50
N LEU A 48 35.07 -10.18 50.54
CA LEU A 48 35.80 -8.91 50.46
C LEU A 48 37.32 -9.11 50.35
N MET A 49 37.88 -10.03 51.13
CA MET A 49 39.34 -10.21 51.22
C MET A 49 39.92 -11.12 50.14
N PHE A 50 39.20 -12.19 49.79
CA PHE A 50 39.73 -13.26 48.93
C PHE A 50 38.78 -13.64 47.78
N GLY A 51 37.59 -13.03 47.73
CA GLY A 51 36.57 -13.35 46.74
C GLY A 51 36.41 -12.28 45.66
N SER A 52 35.26 -12.33 45.00
CA SER A 52 34.91 -11.47 43.87
C SER A 52 34.73 -9.98 44.19
N HIS A 53 34.85 -9.58 45.45
CA HIS A 53 34.70 -8.19 45.90
C HIS A 53 36.02 -7.56 46.32
N GLN A 54 37.15 -8.21 46.06
CA GLN A 54 38.47 -7.67 46.38
C GLN A 54 38.70 -6.32 45.70
N GLY A 55 39.05 -5.30 46.49
CA GLY A 55 39.28 -3.94 46.01
C GLY A 55 38.01 -3.10 45.81
N HIS A 56 36.80 -3.66 46.01
CA HIS A 56 35.59 -2.85 46.00
C HIS A 56 35.45 -2.01 47.26
N LYS A 57 34.90 -0.80 47.10
CA LYS A 57 34.58 0.07 48.23
C LYS A 57 33.41 -0.50 49.02
N VAL A 58 33.61 -0.65 50.33
CA VAL A 58 32.59 -1.15 51.26
C VAL A 58 32.18 -0.09 52.26
N LEU A 59 30.92 -0.17 52.67
CA LEU A 59 30.36 0.63 53.76
C LEU A 59 29.91 -0.28 54.90
N ASP A 60 29.94 0.28 56.10
CA ASP A 60 29.25 -0.28 57.25
C ASP A 60 27.74 -0.44 56.94
N PRO A 61 27.08 -1.52 57.39
CA PRO A 61 25.67 -1.77 57.11
C PRO A 61 24.75 -0.61 57.52
N ALA A 62 25.01 0.06 58.66
CA ALA A 62 24.21 1.20 59.11
C ALA A 62 24.38 2.41 58.19
N LYS A 63 25.63 2.70 57.78
CA LYS A 63 25.92 3.77 56.80
C LYS A 63 25.31 3.46 55.43
N ALA A 64 25.37 2.21 54.99
CA ALA A 64 24.76 1.79 53.73
C ALA A 64 23.24 1.94 53.76
N ALA A 65 22.59 1.55 54.87
CA ALA A 65 21.16 1.75 55.06
C ALA A 65 20.79 3.23 55.02
N GLN A 66 21.59 4.12 55.62
CA GLN A 66 21.40 5.57 55.53
C GLN A 66 21.48 6.06 54.08
N VAL A 67 22.53 5.70 53.34
CA VAL A 67 22.69 6.09 51.92
C VAL A 67 21.53 5.60 51.05
N ILE A 68 21.06 4.38 51.28
CA ILE A 68 19.90 3.83 50.56
C ILE A 68 18.63 4.62 50.92
N ARG A 69 18.39 4.91 52.21
CA ARG A 69 17.25 5.73 52.67
C ARG A 69 17.29 7.12 52.06
N GLU A 70 18.45 7.78 52.04
CA GLU A 70 18.63 9.10 51.40
C GLU A 70 18.32 9.04 49.89
N ARG A 71 18.74 7.97 49.20
CA ARG A 71 18.43 7.79 47.78
C ARG A 71 16.95 7.56 47.53
N ILE A 72 16.27 6.77 48.37
CA ILE A 72 14.83 6.57 48.32
C ILE A 72 14.12 7.90 48.58
N ALA A 73 14.50 8.63 49.63
CA ALA A 73 13.92 9.93 49.98
C ALA A 73 14.10 10.95 48.84
N LYS A 74 15.28 11.02 48.24
CA LYS A 74 15.54 11.87 47.05
C LYS A 74 14.66 11.47 45.87
N THR A 75 14.48 10.18 45.62
CA THR A 75 13.63 9.69 44.53
C THR A 75 12.15 9.96 44.79
N GLN A 76 11.72 9.88 46.06
CA GLN A 76 10.39 10.24 46.53
C GLN A 76 10.12 11.73 46.40
N GLN A 77 11.07 12.60 46.80
CA GLN A 77 10.98 14.06 46.62
C GLN A 77 10.86 14.47 45.16
N LEU A 78 11.50 13.72 44.25
CA LEU A 78 11.36 13.90 42.80
C LEU A 78 10.02 13.37 42.25
N GLY A 79 9.15 12.83 43.11
CA GLY A 79 7.84 12.29 42.73
C GLY A 79 7.89 10.98 41.92
N LYS A 80 9.09 10.39 41.70
CA LYS A 80 9.26 9.24 40.80
C LYS A 80 8.72 7.92 41.34
N LEU A 81 8.53 7.84 42.66
CA LEU A 81 7.92 6.69 43.32
C LEU A 81 6.39 6.78 43.36
N ALA A 82 5.82 7.95 43.02
CA ALA A 82 4.39 8.16 43.00
C ALA A 82 3.78 7.43 41.79
N PRO A 83 2.67 6.69 41.95
CA PRO A 83 2.05 5.98 40.83
C PRO A 83 1.63 6.92 39.70
N GLU A 84 1.29 8.17 40.01
CA GLU A 84 0.92 9.21 39.04
C GLU A 84 2.07 9.53 38.08
N TYR A 85 3.32 9.38 38.54
CA TYR A 85 4.51 9.61 37.72
C TYR A 85 4.64 8.59 36.59
N SER A 86 4.30 7.31 36.82
CA SER A 86 4.32 6.28 35.79
C SER A 86 3.02 6.26 34.99
N GLU A 87 1.89 6.58 35.62
CA GLU A 87 0.57 6.65 34.98
C GLU A 87 0.54 7.61 33.79
N ARG A 88 1.15 8.80 33.91
CA ARG A 88 1.23 9.75 32.77
C ARG A 88 1.90 9.16 31.52
N PHE A 89 3.00 8.42 31.70
CA PHE A 89 3.69 7.78 30.57
C PHE A 89 2.87 6.63 30.01
N LEU A 90 2.17 5.89 30.86
CA LEU A 90 1.26 4.83 30.41
C LEU A 90 0.09 5.41 29.61
N LEU A 91 -0.45 6.56 29.99
CA LEU A 91 -1.46 7.29 29.22
C LEU A 91 -0.90 7.72 27.87
N ASP A 92 0.27 8.36 27.82
CA ASP A 92 0.91 8.76 26.56
C ASP A 92 1.14 7.56 25.62
N ILE A 93 1.61 6.43 26.15
CA ILE A 93 1.81 5.20 25.38
C ILE A 93 0.48 4.65 24.86
N ARG A 94 -0.58 4.65 25.67
CA ARG A 94 -1.93 4.21 25.26
C ARG A 94 -2.49 5.12 24.17
N ASP A 95 -2.34 6.42 24.31
CA ASP A 95 -2.78 7.40 23.31
C ASP A 95 -2.03 7.24 21.99
N ALA A 96 -0.70 7.05 22.04
CA ALA A 96 0.10 6.75 20.87
C ALA A 96 -0.37 5.47 20.18
N LYS A 97 -0.65 4.40 20.95
CA LYS A 97 -1.17 3.13 20.42
C LYS A 97 -2.52 3.32 19.72
N ILE A 98 -3.44 4.09 20.30
CA ILE A 98 -4.75 4.38 19.71
C ILE A 98 -4.57 5.20 18.42
N LYS A 99 -3.72 6.23 18.44
CA LYS A 99 -3.43 7.06 17.25
C LYS A 99 -2.83 6.24 16.12
N LEU A 100 -1.90 5.34 16.42
CA LEU A 100 -1.31 4.43 15.44
C LEU A 100 -2.36 3.49 14.83
N ALA A 101 -3.20 2.88 15.66
CA ALA A 101 -4.27 2.00 15.18
C ALA A 101 -5.25 2.74 14.26
N LYS A 102 -5.66 3.96 14.64
CA LYS A 102 -6.52 4.81 13.79
C LYS A 102 -5.83 5.18 12.47
N THR A 103 -4.56 5.57 12.53
CA THR A 103 -3.78 5.95 11.35
C THR A 103 -3.59 4.77 10.40
N GLN A 104 -3.37 3.57 10.94
CA GLN A 104 -3.28 2.33 10.16
C GLN A 104 -4.58 2.07 9.39
N THR A 105 -5.74 2.18 10.03
CA THR A 105 -7.03 2.00 9.37
C THR A 105 -7.24 3.03 8.27
N VAL A 106 -7.02 4.31 8.57
CA VAL A 106 -7.16 5.40 7.58
C VAL A 106 -6.23 5.19 6.39
N ALA A 107 -4.97 4.84 6.62
CA ALA A 107 -4.01 4.59 5.54
C ALA A 107 -4.44 3.38 4.69
N LYS A 108 -4.96 2.32 5.31
CA LYS A 108 -5.48 1.15 4.59
C LYS A 108 -6.68 1.52 3.73
N ASP A 109 -7.62 2.28 4.27
CA ASP A 109 -8.83 2.72 3.56
C ASP A 109 -8.47 3.64 2.38
N GLN A 110 -7.51 4.55 2.57
CA GLN A 110 -7.00 5.41 1.50
C GLN A 110 -6.37 4.62 0.36
N VAL A 111 -5.56 3.60 0.67
CA VAL A 111 -5.00 2.70 -0.35
C VAL A 111 -6.12 1.97 -1.10
N GLN A 112 -7.11 1.42 -0.39
CA GLN A 112 -8.22 0.71 -1.01
C GLN A 112 -9.03 1.60 -1.95
N GLU A 113 -9.39 2.81 -1.52
CA GLU A 113 -10.16 3.74 -2.34
C GLU A 113 -9.36 4.21 -3.57
N SER A 114 -8.05 4.42 -3.40
CA SER A 114 -7.15 4.76 -4.50
C SER A 114 -7.15 3.67 -5.59
N PHE A 115 -6.93 2.41 -5.21
CA PHE A 115 -6.94 1.31 -6.18
C PHE A 115 -8.31 1.07 -6.81
N LYS A 116 -9.38 1.23 -6.04
CA LYS A 116 -10.75 1.13 -6.55
C LYS A 116 -11.03 2.19 -7.64
N SER A 117 -10.58 3.42 -7.42
CA SER A 117 -10.71 4.49 -8.40
C SER A 117 -9.92 4.20 -9.69
N ILE A 118 -8.70 3.67 -9.59
CA ILE A 118 -7.92 3.25 -10.78
C ILE A 118 -8.64 2.14 -11.55
N ILE A 119 -9.12 1.11 -10.85
CA ILE A 119 -9.84 -0.01 -11.47
C ILE A 119 -11.09 0.47 -12.19
N ASN A 120 -11.89 1.33 -11.55
CA ASN A 120 -13.11 1.87 -12.17
C ASN A 120 -12.79 2.71 -13.41
N THR A 121 -11.71 3.48 -13.36
CA THR A 121 -11.24 4.28 -14.50
C THR A 121 -10.86 3.39 -15.68
N LEU A 122 -10.09 2.34 -15.44
CA LEU A 122 -9.70 1.39 -16.48
C LEU A 122 -10.89 0.61 -17.06
N LYS A 123 -11.87 0.23 -16.22
CA LYS A 123 -13.10 -0.42 -16.67
C LYS A 123 -13.92 0.47 -17.59
N ARG A 124 -14.17 1.72 -17.18
CA ARG A 124 -14.85 2.72 -18.01
C ARG A 124 -14.13 2.91 -19.34
N ARG A 125 -12.80 3.04 -19.29
CA ARG A 125 -12.02 3.27 -20.52
C ARG A 125 -12.04 2.07 -21.47
N LYS A 126 -12.03 0.84 -20.95
CA LYS A 126 -12.24 -0.39 -21.73
C LYS A 126 -13.56 -0.34 -22.49
N GLU A 127 -14.65 -0.04 -21.80
CA GLU A 127 -16.00 0.05 -22.39
C GLU A 127 -16.05 1.13 -23.50
N GLU A 128 -15.49 2.31 -23.25
CA GLU A 128 -15.43 3.38 -24.26
C GLU A 128 -14.67 2.99 -25.53
N ILE A 129 -13.57 2.25 -25.39
CA ILE A 129 -12.80 1.77 -26.55
C ILE A 129 -13.57 0.68 -27.28
N GLU A 130 -14.18 -0.25 -26.57
CA GLU A 130 -15.00 -1.33 -27.17
C GLU A 130 -16.17 -0.75 -27.97
N ASP A 131 -16.89 0.21 -27.38
CA ASP A 131 -18.00 0.90 -28.05
C ASP A 131 -17.51 1.67 -29.29
N ALA A 132 -16.41 2.41 -29.18
CA ALA A 132 -15.90 3.19 -30.29
C ALA A 132 -15.37 2.30 -31.45
N VAL A 133 -14.80 1.14 -31.15
CA VAL A 133 -14.48 0.12 -32.16
C VAL A 133 -15.74 -0.40 -32.83
N TYR A 134 -16.74 -0.79 -32.02
CA TYR A 134 -18.00 -1.32 -32.53
C TYR A 134 -18.69 -0.32 -33.47
N THR A 135 -18.88 0.92 -33.03
CA THR A 135 -19.50 1.98 -33.84
C THR A 135 -18.76 2.21 -35.15
N HIS A 136 -17.42 2.30 -35.13
CA HIS A 136 -16.64 2.50 -36.36
C HIS A 136 -16.87 1.37 -37.37
N PHE A 137 -16.84 0.10 -36.94
CA PHE A 137 -17.09 -1.02 -37.85
C PHE A 137 -18.54 -1.07 -38.33
N THR A 138 -19.51 -0.74 -37.48
CA THR A 138 -20.91 -0.64 -37.89
C THR A 138 -21.11 0.43 -38.96
N ASP A 139 -20.55 1.63 -38.76
CA ASP A 139 -20.67 2.74 -39.72
C ASP A 139 -20.02 2.40 -41.07
N GLU A 140 -18.85 1.74 -41.06
CA GLU A 140 -18.17 1.30 -42.28
C GLU A 140 -18.95 0.19 -43.00
N ILE A 141 -19.53 -0.77 -42.27
CA ILE A 141 -20.40 -1.80 -42.86
C ILE A 141 -21.63 -1.15 -43.50
N GLU A 142 -22.30 -0.24 -42.80
CA GLU A 142 -23.47 0.45 -43.36
C GLU A 142 -23.13 1.27 -44.62
N ALA A 143 -21.93 1.85 -44.68
CA ALA A 143 -21.46 2.55 -45.87
C ALA A 143 -21.24 1.60 -47.06
N VAL A 144 -20.66 0.43 -46.80
CA VAL A 144 -20.48 -0.63 -47.82
C VAL A 144 -21.82 -1.19 -48.28
N ASP A 145 -22.74 -1.49 -47.36
CA ASP A 145 -24.08 -2.02 -47.68
C ASP A 145 -24.88 -1.04 -48.56
N LYS A 146 -24.79 0.27 -48.28
CA LYS A 146 -25.42 1.30 -49.12
C LYS A 146 -24.88 1.30 -50.54
N GLU A 147 -23.58 1.11 -50.72
CA GLU A 147 -23.01 0.98 -52.07
C GLU A 147 -23.40 -0.35 -52.73
N GLU A 148 -23.42 -1.46 -52.00
CA GLU A 148 -23.86 -2.74 -52.55
C GLU A 148 -25.28 -2.63 -53.13
N ILE A 149 -26.21 -2.02 -52.39
CA ILE A 149 -27.58 -1.79 -52.86
C ILE A 149 -27.59 -0.97 -54.17
N GLN A 150 -26.82 0.13 -54.23
CA GLN A 150 -26.74 0.95 -55.44
C GLN A 150 -26.20 0.16 -56.64
N TRP A 151 -25.22 -0.72 -56.43
CA TRP A 151 -24.65 -1.55 -57.48
C TRP A 151 -25.59 -2.66 -57.93
N ILE A 152 -26.39 -3.23 -57.04
CA ILE A 152 -27.46 -4.18 -57.38
C ILE A 152 -28.51 -3.49 -58.27
N GLU A 153 -28.92 -2.26 -57.93
CA GLU A 153 -29.85 -1.48 -58.74
C GLU A 153 -29.28 -1.19 -60.14
N LYS A 154 -28.01 -0.77 -60.22
CA LYS A 154 -27.30 -0.60 -61.49
C LYS A 154 -27.27 -1.90 -62.31
N GLN A 155 -26.98 -3.04 -61.69
CA GLN A 155 -27.00 -4.33 -62.37
C GLN A 155 -28.38 -4.63 -62.97
N ASN A 156 -29.45 -4.37 -62.22
CA ASN A 156 -30.82 -4.59 -62.68
C ASN A 156 -31.21 -3.63 -63.83
N LEU A 157 -30.79 -2.37 -63.78
CA LEU A 157 -30.92 -1.42 -64.89
C LEU A 157 -30.19 -1.93 -66.14
N GLY A 158 -28.96 -2.43 -65.99
CA GLY A 158 -28.19 -3.01 -67.08
C GLY A 158 -28.89 -4.19 -67.75
N LYS A 159 -29.48 -5.10 -66.95
CA LYS A 159 -30.28 -6.23 -67.48
C LYS A 159 -31.49 -5.72 -68.29
N LYS A 160 -32.21 -4.73 -67.77
CA LYS A 160 -33.38 -4.14 -68.45
C LYS A 160 -33.00 -3.42 -69.75
N LEU A 161 -31.86 -2.72 -69.78
CA LEU A 161 -31.33 -2.14 -71.02
C LEU A 161 -30.96 -3.21 -72.05
N LEU A 162 -30.45 -4.36 -71.59
CA LEU A 162 -30.17 -5.49 -72.45
C LEU A 162 -31.45 -6.05 -73.08
N GLU A 163 -32.55 -6.12 -72.32
CA GLU A 163 -33.87 -6.52 -72.85
C GLU A 163 -34.35 -5.55 -73.94
N PHE A 164 -34.21 -4.24 -73.71
CA PHE A 164 -34.53 -3.23 -74.73
C PHE A 164 -33.66 -3.38 -75.98
N SER A 165 -32.35 -3.53 -75.82
CA SER A 165 -31.41 -3.68 -76.93
C SER A 165 -31.66 -4.94 -77.77
N ASN A 166 -32.20 -6.00 -77.18
CA ASN A 166 -32.51 -7.24 -77.87
C ASN A 166 -33.91 -7.23 -78.50
N SER A 167 -34.73 -6.21 -78.25
CA SER A 167 -36.04 -6.08 -78.86
C SER A 167 -35.93 -5.55 -80.29
N PRO A 168 -36.62 -6.15 -81.26
CA PRO A 168 -36.69 -5.65 -82.64
C PRO A 168 -37.70 -4.49 -82.81
N ASP A 169 -38.38 -4.06 -81.74
CA ASP A 169 -39.41 -3.03 -81.78
C ASP A 169 -38.85 -1.62 -81.49
N ASP A 170 -38.56 -0.89 -82.57
CA ASP A 170 -38.06 0.49 -82.53
C ASP A 170 -39.06 1.48 -81.88
N GLU A 171 -40.37 1.22 -81.97
CA GLU A 171 -41.39 2.07 -81.33
C GLU A 171 -41.32 1.95 -79.81
N MET A 172 -41.07 0.75 -79.29
CA MET A 172 -40.83 0.53 -77.87
C MET A 172 -39.56 1.24 -77.38
N LEU A 173 -38.49 1.27 -78.18
CA LEU A 173 -37.26 2.01 -77.86
C LEU A 173 -37.51 3.51 -77.78
N LEU A 174 -38.24 4.09 -78.74
CA LEU A 174 -38.56 5.51 -78.77
C LEU A 174 -39.48 5.90 -77.60
N ASN A 175 -40.48 5.07 -77.30
CA ASN A 175 -41.41 5.29 -76.18
C ASN A 175 -40.71 5.21 -74.80
N ASN A 176 -39.62 4.45 -74.69
CA ASN A 176 -38.82 4.33 -73.46
C ASN A 176 -37.51 5.13 -73.49
N SER A 177 -37.30 5.98 -74.50
CA SER A 177 -36.02 6.67 -74.75
C SER A 177 -35.50 7.45 -73.54
N PHE A 178 -36.36 8.18 -72.83
CA PHE A 178 -35.96 8.89 -71.60
C PHE A 178 -35.43 7.95 -70.52
N THR A 179 -36.14 6.84 -70.26
CA THR A 179 -35.75 5.84 -69.27
C THR A 179 -34.43 5.16 -69.66
N ILE A 180 -34.26 4.86 -70.95
CA ILE A 180 -33.06 4.24 -71.50
C ILE A 180 -31.85 5.17 -71.32
N MET A 181 -31.97 6.42 -71.76
CA MET A 181 -30.88 7.39 -71.68
C MET A 181 -30.50 7.70 -70.23
N SER A 182 -31.49 7.90 -69.35
CA SER A 182 -31.26 8.11 -67.92
C SER A 182 -30.57 6.91 -67.25
N ALA A 183 -30.97 5.69 -67.60
CA ALA A 183 -30.32 4.48 -67.08
C ALA A 183 -28.87 4.33 -67.57
N ILE A 184 -28.57 4.70 -68.82
CA ILE A 184 -27.20 4.74 -69.35
C ILE A 184 -26.35 5.75 -68.59
N ASP A 185 -26.88 6.95 -68.30
CA ASP A 185 -26.17 7.97 -67.52
C ASP A 185 -25.82 7.46 -66.12
N VAL A 186 -26.75 6.80 -65.43
CA VAL A 186 -26.53 6.20 -64.10
C VAL A 186 -25.48 5.08 -64.14
N LEU A 187 -25.46 4.27 -65.20
CA LEU A 187 -24.47 3.21 -65.36
C LEU A 187 -23.06 3.72 -65.63
N ASN A 188 -22.92 4.92 -66.21
CA ASN A 188 -21.62 5.55 -66.45
C ASN A 188 -20.98 6.15 -65.19
N GLU A 189 -21.70 6.22 -64.07
CA GLU A 189 -21.16 6.68 -62.81
C GLU A 189 -20.25 5.62 -62.16
N SER A 190 -19.04 6.02 -61.74
CA SER A 190 -18.10 5.16 -61.01
C SER A 190 -18.42 5.02 -59.51
N SER A 191 -17.97 3.93 -58.89
CA SER A 191 -18.09 3.73 -57.43
C SER A 191 -17.39 4.88 -56.68
N ARG A 192 -17.99 5.29 -55.55
CA ARG A 192 -17.43 6.30 -54.66
C ARG A 192 -16.64 5.64 -53.52
N VAL A 193 -16.98 4.41 -53.14
CA VAL A 193 -16.23 3.58 -52.17
C VAL A 193 -15.01 2.99 -52.87
N LYS A 194 -13.93 3.77 -52.85
CA LYS A 194 -12.60 3.31 -53.27
C LYS A 194 -11.86 2.61 -52.14
N SER A 195 -12.29 2.81 -50.90
CA SER A 195 -11.69 2.14 -49.74
C SER A 195 -12.56 2.14 -48.49
N ALA A 196 -12.40 1.10 -47.67
CA ALA A 196 -12.89 1.09 -46.28
C ALA A 196 -11.75 1.43 -45.32
N SER A 197 -12.05 2.27 -44.32
CA SER A 197 -11.13 2.62 -43.25
C SER A 197 -11.20 1.54 -42.18
N LEU A 198 -10.07 0.93 -41.82
CA LEU A 198 -10.00 -0.08 -40.77
C LEU A 198 -9.08 0.35 -39.64
N ILE A 199 -9.60 0.34 -38.42
CA ILE A 199 -8.75 0.44 -37.22
C ILE A 199 -7.91 -0.84 -37.16
N ASN A 200 -6.60 -0.71 -37.38
CA ASN A 200 -5.68 -1.86 -37.44
C ASN A 200 -5.09 -2.19 -36.06
N SER A 201 -5.10 -1.24 -35.13
CA SER A 201 -4.65 -1.46 -33.75
C SER A 201 -5.22 -0.41 -32.80
N VAL A 202 -5.39 -0.80 -31.55
CA VAL A 202 -5.61 0.12 -30.43
C VAL A 202 -4.30 0.16 -29.63
N ASP A 203 -3.70 1.34 -29.52
CA ASP A 203 -2.51 1.53 -28.70
C ASP A 203 -2.91 1.62 -27.22
N LEU A 204 -2.59 0.56 -26.50
CA LEU A 204 -2.84 0.43 -25.06
C LEU A 204 -1.63 0.88 -24.21
N THR A 205 -0.57 1.40 -24.84
CA THR A 205 0.63 1.82 -24.11
C THR A 205 0.41 3.16 -23.42
N SER A 206 1.12 3.35 -22.32
CA SER A 206 1.21 4.62 -21.61
C SER A 206 2.65 4.82 -21.16
N ASN A 207 3.25 5.95 -21.52
CA ASN A 207 4.61 6.29 -21.10
C ASN A 207 4.61 6.79 -19.66
N ILE A 208 5.23 6.02 -18.78
CA ILE A 208 5.54 6.45 -17.42
C ILE A 208 7.05 6.63 -17.34
N GLU A 209 7.51 7.84 -17.63
CA GLU A 209 8.93 8.18 -17.46
C GLU A 209 9.25 8.34 -15.97
N GLY A 210 9.79 7.28 -15.37
CA GLY A 210 10.82 7.25 -14.31
C GLY A 210 10.76 8.18 -13.09
N LYS A 211 9.70 8.96 -12.87
CA LYS A 211 9.54 9.90 -11.75
C LYS A 211 8.54 9.35 -10.73
N GLU A 212 8.63 9.82 -9.49
CA GLU A 212 7.54 9.64 -8.54
C GLU A 212 6.28 10.30 -9.12
N VAL A 213 5.30 9.48 -9.45
CA VAL A 213 4.02 9.91 -10.04
C VAL A 213 2.97 9.90 -8.95
N GLY A 214 2.33 11.04 -8.72
CA GLY A 214 1.25 11.14 -7.74
C GLY A 214 0.00 10.37 -8.18
N PHE A 215 -0.85 9.98 -7.23
CA PHE A 215 -2.07 9.21 -7.51
C PHE A 215 -2.96 9.85 -8.60
N ALA A 216 -3.19 11.17 -8.54
CA ALA A 216 -3.98 11.88 -9.54
C ALA A 216 -3.38 11.81 -10.96
N GLN A 217 -2.06 11.73 -11.07
CA GLN A 217 -1.39 11.57 -12.36
C GLN A 217 -1.54 10.13 -12.87
N ILE A 218 -1.50 9.12 -12.01
CA ILE A 218 -1.79 7.73 -12.40
C ILE A 218 -3.20 7.61 -12.98
N VAL A 219 -4.20 8.21 -12.33
CA VAL A 219 -5.58 8.20 -12.85
C VAL A 219 -5.65 8.84 -14.24
N ARG A 220 -5.02 10.00 -14.44
CA ARG A 220 -4.96 10.66 -15.76
C ARG A 220 -4.26 9.82 -16.82
N ILE A 221 -3.21 9.09 -16.44
CA ILE A 221 -2.52 8.17 -17.35
C ILE A 221 -3.48 7.05 -17.75
N CYS A 222 -4.18 6.44 -16.80
CA CYS A 222 -5.19 5.43 -17.07
C CYS A 222 -6.33 5.95 -17.96
N ASP A 223 -6.77 7.20 -17.76
CA ASP A 223 -7.75 7.86 -18.63
C ASP A 223 -7.26 8.03 -20.07
N SER A 224 -5.94 8.12 -20.28
CA SER A 224 -5.34 8.32 -21.60
C SER A 224 -5.06 7.04 -22.38
N ILE A 225 -5.26 5.86 -21.76
CA ILE A 225 -5.01 4.55 -22.36
C ILE A 225 -6.02 4.27 -23.48
N GLY A 226 -5.54 3.61 -24.53
CA GLY A 226 -6.39 3.15 -25.63
C GLY A 226 -6.75 4.26 -26.58
N LYS A 227 -5.73 4.71 -27.32
CA LYS A 227 -5.91 5.58 -28.48
C LYS A 227 -5.94 4.72 -29.73
N PHE A 228 -6.74 5.09 -30.71
CA PHE A 228 -6.70 4.43 -32.00
C PHE A 228 -5.33 4.64 -32.63
N GLY A 229 -4.70 3.54 -33.02
CA GLY A 229 -3.41 3.53 -33.70
C GLY A 229 -3.59 3.79 -35.19
N GLU A 230 -2.85 3.06 -36.03
CA GLU A 230 -2.95 3.22 -37.47
C GLU A 230 -4.33 2.82 -38.02
N ILE A 231 -4.91 3.71 -38.84
CA ILE A 231 -6.05 3.43 -39.69
C ILE A 231 -5.52 2.95 -41.04
N LYS A 232 -5.90 1.75 -41.48
CA LYS A 232 -5.55 1.21 -42.79
C LYS A 232 -6.74 1.34 -43.73
N ASN A 233 -6.50 1.91 -44.90
CA ASN A 233 -7.48 1.94 -45.96
C ASN A 233 -7.34 0.68 -46.82
N ILE A 234 -8.36 -0.16 -46.85
CA ILE A 234 -8.44 -1.26 -47.82
C ILE A 234 -8.95 -0.67 -49.12
N GLN A 235 -8.14 -0.65 -50.18
CA GLN A 235 -8.62 -0.28 -51.51
C GLN A 235 -9.26 -1.47 -52.22
N TYR A 236 -10.47 -1.30 -52.72
CA TYR A 236 -11.11 -2.29 -53.58
C TYR A 236 -10.51 -2.18 -54.99
N ARG A 237 -10.05 -3.30 -55.58
CA ARG A 237 -9.58 -3.32 -56.96
C ARG A 237 -10.78 -3.21 -57.90
N ASN A 238 -10.72 -2.24 -58.82
CA ASN A 238 -11.56 -2.19 -60.01
C ASN A 238 -11.23 -3.34 -60.96
#